data_AF-A0A074X6T4-F1
#
_entry.id   AF-A0A074X6T4-F1
#
_cell.length_a   1.000
_cell.length_b   1.000
_cell.length_c   1.000
_cell.angle_alpha   90.00
_cell.angle_beta   90.00
_cell.angle_gamma   90.00
#
_symmetry.space_group_name_H-M   'P 1'
#
loop_
_entity.id
_entity.type
_entity.pdbx_description
1 polymer ?
#
loop_
_entity_poly.entity_id
_entity_poly.type
_entity_poly.pdbx_seq_one_letter_code
_entity_poly.pdbx_strand_id
1 'polypeptide(L)'
;MRYAGDTSCREEASIQAQDANWVHNMQVIRRIKCDETQPSCQKCISTGRKCDGYVASRASSPSRYRELSLNVFKAGEEAGAIDFFLRISIDQFSGSSPSEFWNRHVLQLAHQDIGTRHALIALAHLHRDFTSLKNQSSRSRPALNHYDAAIRHHISSLSTGMQDTITSGSAMTTAIIFICIEIMQGHLANAVALLQRSVAMLPAAKGQHVSLYEDLISRLQIHAKRLVNKNIFDSGSSAHTSKEVVSQYKEQDEWRNSCQDLLRDCSAISGNLSIEERVRRVYTMSGTPTNTEDAAPISRETAAYNAVHIRRLLETTSILAEEAQDLSEDKRAVISDSFLPLHRAIVCLAEANLGLTNPDSRNQAPLAPSFALDMGVIGPLYEVARHCRDPILRRKIVDLLRKSNRQEGLLNSSTYAHIVETIIEIEEDGLTDVQSSKDIPLHARISQHSLSFDLQKSKHTISYKPLIGRVNELCHREVLCLD
;
A
#
# COMPACT_ATOMS: atom_id res chain seq x y z
N MET A 1 12.46 -63.30 35.15
CA MET A 1 11.15 -62.66 35.35
C MET A 1 11.27 -61.21 34.85
N ARG A 2 11.01 -61.00 33.55
CA ARG A 2 9.98 -60.13 32.91
C ARG A 2 10.33 -58.62 32.98
N TYR A 3 10.46 -57.82 31.90
CA TYR A 3 10.30 -57.96 30.43
C TYR A 3 11.01 -56.77 29.72
N ALA A 4 11.53 -57.04 28.51
CA ALA A 4 11.87 -56.25 27.28
C ALA A 4 11.58 -54.73 27.19
N GLY A 5 12.23 -53.89 26.35
CA GLY A 5 13.23 -53.95 25.26
C GLY A 5 13.65 -52.47 24.97
N ASP A 6 14.50 -52.05 24.03
CA ASP A 6 14.96 -52.61 22.77
C ASP A 6 16.20 -51.82 22.27
N THR A 7 16.92 -52.41 21.33
CA THR A 7 18.25 -52.05 20.82
C THR A 7 18.31 -50.87 19.84
N SER A 8 19.29 -49.98 19.99
CA SER A 8 19.80 -49.08 18.93
C SER A 8 21.25 -48.70 19.22
N CYS A 9 22.20 -49.32 18.52
CA CYS A 9 23.59 -48.88 18.38
C CYS A 9 24.30 -49.81 17.38
N ARG A 10 24.27 -49.45 16.09
CA ARG A 10 25.23 -49.89 15.07
C ARG A 10 25.03 -49.01 13.84
N GLU A 11 26.14 -48.48 13.30
CA GLU A 11 26.29 -47.71 12.04
C GLU A 11 26.69 -46.23 12.17
N GLU A 12 27.50 -45.87 13.16
CA GLU A 12 28.52 -44.82 13.00
C GLU A 12 29.83 -45.47 12.57
N ALA A 13 30.14 -45.48 11.26
CA ALA A 13 31.50 -45.47 10.70
C ALA A 13 31.51 -45.81 9.19
N SER A 14 31.07 -44.90 8.32
CA SER A 14 31.41 -44.99 6.89
C SER A 14 31.03 -43.76 6.06
N ILE A 15 31.35 -42.53 6.47
CA ILE A 15 31.40 -41.36 5.55
C ILE A 15 32.53 -40.41 5.98
N GLN A 16 33.78 -40.87 5.86
CA GLN A 16 34.97 -40.03 5.80
C GLN A 16 35.74 -40.40 4.52
N ALA A 17 35.26 -39.91 3.39
CA ALA A 17 36.00 -39.78 2.13
C ALA A 17 35.06 -39.19 1.08
N GLN A 18 35.03 -37.85 0.93
CA GLN A 18 34.80 -37.11 -0.33
C GLN A 18 34.61 -35.59 -0.11
N ASP A 19 35.38 -34.99 0.81
CA ASP A 19 35.55 -33.53 0.90
C ASP A 19 36.90 -33.13 0.28
N ALA A 20 36.95 -33.06 -1.04
CA ALA A 20 38.03 -32.41 -1.78
C ALA A 20 37.62 -32.19 -3.25
N ASN A 21 36.60 -31.35 -3.53
CA ASN A 21 36.47 -30.69 -4.85
C ASN A 21 35.40 -29.59 -4.99
N TRP A 22 34.80 -29.06 -3.91
CA TRP A 22 33.69 -28.11 -4.03
C TRP A 22 34.06 -26.61 -4.11
N VAL A 23 35.34 -26.25 -4.09
CA VAL A 23 35.78 -24.83 -4.05
C VAL A 23 36.26 -24.29 -5.41
N HIS A 24 35.84 -24.87 -6.54
CA HIS A 24 36.31 -24.40 -7.87
C HIS A 24 35.24 -24.29 -8.97
N ASN A 25 34.01 -23.89 -8.66
CA ASN A 25 33.06 -23.50 -9.72
C ASN A 25 31.97 -22.48 -9.33
N MET A 26 32.27 -21.54 -8.44
CA MET A 26 31.51 -20.28 -8.38
C MET A 26 32.09 -19.30 -9.42
N GLN A 27 31.56 -19.35 -10.65
CA GLN A 27 31.26 -18.24 -11.55
C GLN A 27 31.17 -18.71 -13.01
N VAL A 28 30.16 -18.19 -13.70
CA VAL A 28 29.88 -18.30 -15.15
C VAL A 28 29.19 -19.59 -15.61
N ILE A 29 27.89 -19.71 -15.35
CA ILE A 29 27.01 -20.59 -16.15
C ILE A 29 25.85 -19.79 -16.72
N ARG A 30 26.13 -19.03 -17.78
CA ARG A 30 25.25 -18.79 -18.94
C ARG A 30 26.05 -18.03 -20.00
N ARG A 31 26.97 -18.74 -20.68
CA ARG A 31 27.74 -18.21 -21.82
C ARG A 31 26.94 -18.20 -23.14
N ILE A 32 25.68 -18.64 -23.12
CA ILE A 32 24.87 -18.87 -24.32
C ILE A 32 23.56 -18.08 -24.19
N LYS A 33 23.24 -17.27 -25.21
CA LYS A 33 21.98 -16.51 -25.28
C LYS A 33 20.77 -17.43 -25.31
N CYS A 34 19.77 -17.09 -24.49
CA CYS A 34 18.44 -17.69 -24.45
C CYS A 34 17.71 -17.45 -25.77
N ASP A 35 16.92 -18.42 -26.22
CA ASP A 35 16.12 -18.39 -27.44
C ASP A 35 14.67 -17.92 -27.22
N GLU A 36 14.32 -17.51 -26.00
CA GLU A 36 13.07 -16.84 -25.64
C GLU A 36 11.75 -17.62 -25.85
N THR A 37 11.82 -18.91 -26.23
CA THR A 37 10.62 -19.74 -26.36
C THR A 37 9.96 -20.00 -25.00
N GLN A 38 8.62 -19.93 -24.97
CA GLN A 38 7.79 -20.20 -23.79
C GLN A 38 7.11 -21.58 -23.89
N PRO A 39 6.85 -22.29 -22.77
CA PRO A 39 7.06 -21.92 -21.36
C PRO A 39 8.50 -22.16 -20.85
N SER A 40 9.35 -22.78 -21.67
CA SER A 40 10.77 -22.99 -21.37
C SER A 40 11.59 -22.88 -22.65
N CYS A 41 12.81 -22.34 -22.54
CA CYS A 41 13.70 -22.16 -23.67
C CYS A 41 14.09 -23.52 -24.29
N GLN A 42 14.16 -23.68 -25.61
CA GLN A 42 14.49 -24.98 -26.23
C GLN A 42 15.89 -25.45 -25.82
N LYS A 43 16.80 -24.52 -25.54
CA LYS A 43 18.14 -24.84 -25.03
C LYS A 43 18.12 -25.38 -23.60
N CYS A 44 17.12 -24.99 -22.81
CA CYS A 44 16.91 -25.45 -21.44
C CYS A 44 16.33 -26.87 -21.48
N ILE A 45 15.34 -27.08 -22.36
CA ILE A 45 14.70 -28.38 -22.60
C ILE A 45 15.71 -29.41 -23.12
N SER A 46 16.44 -29.07 -24.19
CA SER A 46 17.41 -29.98 -24.82
C SER A 46 18.60 -30.34 -23.93
N THR A 47 18.94 -29.50 -22.94
CA THR A 47 20.03 -29.78 -22.01
C THR A 47 19.57 -30.31 -20.65
N GLY A 48 18.27 -30.57 -20.48
CA GLY A 48 17.70 -31.10 -19.24
C GLY A 48 17.83 -30.16 -18.03
N ARG A 49 18.11 -28.87 -18.25
CA ARG A 49 18.27 -27.88 -17.17
C ARG A 49 16.93 -27.22 -16.86
N LYS A 50 16.66 -26.98 -15.57
CA LYS A 50 15.49 -26.21 -15.14
C LYS A 50 15.60 -24.79 -15.70
N CYS A 51 14.65 -24.42 -16.56
CA CYS A 51 14.50 -23.05 -17.02
C CYS A 51 13.97 -22.21 -15.86
N ASP A 52 14.62 -21.09 -15.52
CA ASP A 52 14.14 -20.19 -14.46
C ASP A 52 12.74 -19.60 -14.78
N GLY A 53 12.31 -19.75 -16.03
CA GLY A 53 11.03 -19.27 -16.52
C GLY A 53 11.03 -17.75 -16.72
N TYR A 54 10.03 -17.27 -17.44
CA TYR A 54 9.69 -15.86 -17.47
C TYR A 54 8.71 -15.62 -16.32
N VAL A 55 8.83 -14.49 -15.60
CA VAL A 55 7.85 -14.11 -14.59
C VAL A 55 6.48 -14.11 -15.27
N ALA A 56 5.64 -15.08 -14.90
CA ALA A 56 4.31 -15.22 -15.45
C ALA A 56 3.45 -14.09 -14.87
N SER A 57 3.49 -12.91 -15.51
CA SER A 57 2.32 -12.03 -15.49
C SER A 57 1.23 -12.80 -16.20
N ARG A 58 0.34 -13.43 -15.41
CA ARG A 58 -0.91 -14.01 -15.93
C ARG A 58 -1.73 -12.82 -16.42
N ALA A 59 -1.51 -12.47 -17.68
CA ALA A 59 -2.43 -11.65 -18.42
C ALA A 59 -3.81 -12.29 -18.26
N SER A 60 -4.71 -11.61 -17.58
CA SER A 60 -6.12 -11.69 -17.93
C SER A 60 -6.18 -11.55 -19.45
N SER A 61 -6.93 -12.43 -20.14
CA SER A 61 -7.14 -12.34 -21.58
C SER A 61 -7.27 -10.86 -21.95
N PRO A 62 -6.41 -10.32 -22.83
CA PRO A 62 -6.38 -8.89 -23.05
C PRO A 62 -7.80 -8.48 -23.43
N SER A 63 -8.40 -7.61 -22.63
CA SER A 63 -9.65 -6.97 -23.03
C SER A 63 -9.45 -6.45 -24.45
N ARG A 64 -10.44 -6.60 -25.36
CA ARG A 64 -10.36 -6.06 -26.74
C ARG A 64 -9.84 -4.61 -26.77
N TYR A 65 -10.10 -3.84 -25.72
CA TYR A 65 -9.58 -2.48 -25.53
C TYR A 65 -8.05 -2.40 -25.39
N ARG A 66 -7.39 -3.35 -24.70
CA ARG A 66 -5.91 -3.42 -24.59
C ARG A 66 -5.28 -3.76 -25.95
N GLU A 67 -5.87 -4.65 -26.74
CA GLU A 67 -5.40 -4.98 -28.09
C GLU A 67 -5.55 -3.81 -29.08
N LEU A 68 -6.71 -3.12 -29.06
CA LEU A 68 -6.93 -1.92 -29.86
C LEU A 68 -5.96 -0.80 -29.50
N SER A 69 -5.68 -0.60 -28.21
CA SER A 69 -4.72 0.39 -27.73
C SER A 69 -3.30 0.08 -28.23
N LEU A 70 -2.84 -1.17 -28.12
CA LEU A 70 -1.53 -1.59 -28.64
C LEU A 70 -1.37 -1.33 -30.14
N ASN A 71 -2.42 -1.53 -30.94
CA ASN A 71 -2.35 -1.32 -32.39
C ASN A 71 -2.15 0.15 -32.79
N VAL A 72 -2.61 1.09 -31.96
CA VAL A 72 -2.48 2.54 -32.20
C VAL A 72 -1.09 3.07 -31.84
N PHE A 73 -0.45 2.52 -30.79
CA PHE A 73 0.84 2.98 -30.29
C PHE A 73 2.05 2.20 -30.85
N LYS A 74 1.84 1.34 -31.85
CA LYS A 74 2.82 0.34 -32.35
C LYS A 74 4.05 0.90 -33.09
N ALA A 75 4.06 2.17 -33.47
CA ALA A 75 5.13 2.75 -34.28
C ALA A 75 6.04 3.68 -33.45
N GLY A 76 7.14 3.16 -32.91
CA GLY A 76 8.23 3.98 -32.35
C GLY A 76 8.78 3.52 -30.99
N GLU A 77 9.75 4.28 -30.46
CA GLU A 77 10.35 4.06 -29.12
C GLU A 77 9.28 4.07 -28.00
N GLU A 78 8.17 4.79 -28.21
CA GLU A 78 7.03 4.91 -27.29
C GLU A 78 6.27 3.60 -27.06
N ALA A 79 6.35 2.64 -28.00
CA ALA A 79 5.61 1.37 -27.92
C ALA A 79 6.00 0.53 -26.69
N GLY A 80 7.28 0.56 -26.31
CA GLY A 80 7.78 -0.19 -25.14
C GLY A 80 7.27 0.39 -23.81
N ALA A 81 7.11 1.71 -23.73
CA ALA A 81 6.55 2.36 -22.55
C ALA A 81 5.05 2.03 -22.40
N ILE A 82 4.30 2.10 -23.50
CA ILE A 82 2.87 1.75 -23.48
C ILE A 82 2.65 0.26 -23.19
N ASP A 83 3.45 -0.65 -23.75
CA ASP A 83 3.35 -2.09 -23.42
C ASP A 83 3.60 -2.33 -21.92
N PHE A 84 4.62 -1.69 -21.35
CA PHE A 84 4.86 -1.76 -19.90
C PHE A 84 3.67 -1.21 -19.10
N PHE A 85 3.10 -0.08 -19.52
CA PHE A 85 1.93 0.51 -18.87
C PHE A 85 0.74 -0.45 -18.86
N LEU A 86 0.44 -1.06 -20.01
CA LEU A 86 -0.70 -1.96 -20.18
C LEU A 86 -0.54 -3.28 -19.41
N ARG A 87 0.70 -3.76 -19.25
CA ARG A 87 0.99 -5.06 -18.59
C ARG A 87 1.23 -4.95 -17.10
N ILE A 88 1.77 -3.83 -16.63
CA ILE A 88 2.26 -3.68 -15.25
C ILE A 88 1.58 -2.51 -14.55
N SER A 89 1.66 -1.30 -15.12
CA SER A 89 1.16 -0.09 -14.44
C SER A 89 -0.34 -0.14 -14.16
N ILE A 90 -1.18 -0.53 -15.12
CA ILE A 90 -2.63 -0.57 -14.93
C ILE A 90 -3.02 -1.47 -13.76
N ASP A 91 -2.42 -2.65 -13.66
CA ASP A 91 -2.79 -3.62 -12.63
C ASP A 91 -2.29 -3.20 -11.25
N GLN A 92 -1.10 -2.58 -11.14
CA GLN A 92 -0.63 -2.03 -9.86
C GLN A 92 -1.42 -0.78 -9.44
N PHE A 93 -1.68 0.16 -10.36
CA PHE A 93 -2.34 1.43 -10.06
C PHE A 93 -3.81 1.23 -9.68
N SER A 94 -4.46 0.23 -10.29
CA SER A 94 -5.83 -0.15 -9.93
C SER A 94 -5.91 -0.91 -8.60
N GLY A 95 -4.80 -1.42 -8.08
CA GLY A 95 -4.79 -2.22 -6.85
C GLY A 95 -5.68 -3.46 -6.96
N SER A 96 -6.41 -3.76 -5.89
CA SER A 96 -7.21 -4.99 -5.79
C SER A 96 -8.49 -4.97 -6.61
N SER A 97 -9.00 -3.79 -7.00
CA SER A 97 -10.25 -3.67 -7.78
C SER A 97 -9.96 -3.15 -9.19
N PRO A 98 -10.76 -3.51 -10.22
CA PRO A 98 -10.59 -2.94 -11.54
C PRO A 98 -10.97 -1.45 -11.54
N SER A 99 -10.10 -0.61 -12.09
CA SER A 99 -10.37 0.82 -12.28
C SER A 99 -10.77 1.10 -13.72
N GLU A 100 -11.99 1.62 -13.95
CA GLU A 100 -12.43 2.06 -15.29
C GLU A 100 -11.54 3.21 -15.81
N PHE A 101 -11.07 4.07 -14.90
CA PHE A 101 -10.15 5.15 -15.23
C PHE A 101 -8.87 4.62 -15.91
N TRP A 102 -8.17 3.68 -15.26
CA TRP A 102 -6.90 3.16 -15.75
C TRP A 102 -7.05 2.19 -16.93
N ASN A 103 -8.11 1.35 -16.92
CA ASN A 103 -8.28 0.33 -17.95
C ASN A 103 -8.83 0.87 -19.27
N ARG A 104 -9.50 2.02 -19.26
CA ARG A 104 -10.21 2.53 -20.43
C ARG A 104 -10.03 4.03 -20.62
N HIS A 105 -10.45 4.84 -19.64
CA HIS A 105 -10.58 6.27 -19.82
C HIS A 105 -9.26 6.98 -20.17
N VAL A 106 -8.19 6.67 -19.42
CA VAL A 106 -6.85 7.22 -19.66
C VAL A 106 -6.32 6.89 -21.06
N LEU A 107 -6.60 5.68 -21.55
CA LEU A 107 -6.15 5.23 -22.87
C LEU A 107 -6.92 5.93 -23.99
N GLN A 108 -8.24 6.15 -23.80
CA GLN A 108 -9.08 6.87 -24.75
C GLN A 108 -8.65 8.33 -24.87
N LEU A 109 -8.37 9.00 -23.76
CA LEU A 109 -7.88 10.38 -23.79
C LEU A 109 -6.46 10.50 -24.34
N ALA A 110 -5.55 9.57 -24.00
CA ALA A 110 -4.21 9.54 -24.60
C ALA A 110 -4.25 9.29 -26.13
N HIS A 111 -5.32 8.68 -26.65
CA HIS A 111 -5.53 8.59 -28.09
C HIS A 111 -5.94 9.93 -28.69
N GLN A 112 -6.88 10.64 -28.06
CA GLN A 112 -7.49 11.87 -28.57
C GLN A 112 -6.62 13.11 -28.38
N ASP A 113 -5.82 13.16 -27.31
CA ASP A 113 -5.05 14.33 -26.90
C ASP A 113 -3.55 14.01 -26.75
N ILE A 114 -2.71 14.77 -27.45
CA ILE A 114 -1.26 14.52 -27.50
C ILE A 114 -0.57 14.90 -26.19
N GLY A 115 -1.09 15.89 -25.45
CA GLY A 115 -0.59 16.25 -24.12
C GLY A 115 -0.73 15.10 -23.12
N THR A 116 -1.94 14.53 -23.04
CA THR A 116 -2.26 13.35 -22.21
C THR A 116 -1.44 12.14 -22.63
N ARG A 117 -1.22 11.93 -23.94
CA ARG A 117 -0.36 10.87 -24.46
C ARG A 117 1.07 10.96 -23.93
N HIS A 118 1.68 12.14 -24.04
CA HIS A 118 3.03 12.36 -23.54
C HIS A 118 3.10 12.18 -22.02
N ALA A 119 2.10 12.66 -21.27
CA ALA A 119 2.05 12.42 -19.82
C ALA A 119 2.00 10.92 -19.48
N LEU A 120 1.19 10.15 -20.20
CA LEU A 120 1.06 8.71 -20.00
C LEU A 120 2.36 7.95 -20.29
N ILE A 121 3.07 8.33 -21.35
CA ILE A 121 4.38 7.74 -21.71
C ILE A 121 5.43 8.09 -20.65
N ALA A 122 5.45 9.34 -20.18
CA ALA A 122 6.34 9.76 -19.10
C ALA A 122 6.10 8.94 -17.82
N LEU A 123 4.83 8.76 -17.45
CA LEU A 123 4.42 7.93 -16.31
C LEU A 123 4.91 6.48 -16.45
N ALA A 124 4.78 5.90 -17.64
CA ALA A 124 5.19 4.53 -17.88
C ALA A 124 6.70 4.33 -17.76
N HIS A 125 7.50 5.26 -18.30
CA HIS A 125 8.96 5.24 -18.11
C HIS A 125 9.34 5.39 -16.64
N LEU A 126 8.77 6.35 -15.94
CA LEU A 126 9.08 6.58 -14.52
C LEU A 126 8.64 5.42 -13.63
N HIS A 127 7.49 4.79 -13.91
CA HIS A 127 7.07 3.61 -13.18
C HIS A 127 8.00 2.40 -13.44
N ARG A 128 8.49 2.25 -14.67
CA ARG A 128 9.48 1.22 -15.00
C ARG A 128 10.80 1.44 -14.25
N ASP A 129 11.24 2.68 -14.15
CA ASP A 129 12.44 3.02 -13.38
C ASP A 129 12.21 2.81 -11.88
N PHE A 130 11.05 3.21 -11.37
CA PHE A 130 10.63 3.03 -9.97
C PHE A 130 10.64 1.57 -9.56
N THR A 131 10.05 0.68 -10.37
CA THR A 131 9.98 -0.77 -10.10
C THR A 131 11.33 -1.50 -10.29
N SER A 132 12.33 -0.83 -10.86
CA SER A 132 13.64 -1.43 -11.13
C SER A 132 14.59 -1.26 -9.94
N LEU A 133 15.00 -2.39 -9.33
CA LEU A 133 16.02 -2.41 -8.27
C LEU A 133 17.42 -1.94 -8.73
N LYS A 134 17.65 -1.77 -10.03
CA LYS A 134 19.01 -1.66 -10.60
C LYS A 134 19.50 -0.25 -10.91
N ASN A 135 18.70 0.82 -10.82
CA ASN A 135 19.15 2.17 -11.19
C ASN A 135 18.29 3.28 -10.58
N GLN A 136 18.54 3.67 -9.32
CA GLN A 136 17.97 4.90 -8.75
C GLN A 136 18.71 6.17 -9.24
N SER A 137 19.90 6.03 -9.85
CA SER A 137 20.78 7.15 -10.21
C SER A 137 20.65 7.66 -11.66
N SER A 138 19.83 7.01 -12.50
CA SER A 138 19.66 7.37 -13.91
C SER A 138 18.29 8.00 -14.12
N ARG A 139 18.21 9.34 -14.11
CA ARG A 139 17.02 10.05 -14.60
C ARG A 139 16.75 9.63 -16.04
N SER A 140 15.62 8.97 -16.30
CA SER A 140 15.23 8.63 -17.67
C SER A 140 14.98 9.90 -18.46
N ARG A 141 15.96 10.26 -19.30
CA ARG A 141 15.89 11.38 -20.23
C ARG A 141 14.64 11.29 -21.15
N PRO A 142 14.21 10.10 -21.62
CA PRO A 142 12.92 9.93 -22.30
C PRO A 142 11.73 10.38 -21.46
N ALA A 143 11.69 10.03 -20.17
CA ALA A 143 10.58 10.42 -19.29
C ALA A 143 10.46 11.95 -19.15
N LEU A 144 11.59 12.64 -18.93
CA LEU A 144 11.62 14.10 -18.78
C LEU A 144 11.18 14.81 -20.07
N ASN A 145 11.64 14.33 -21.24
CA ASN A 145 11.24 14.90 -22.52
C ASN A 145 9.72 14.85 -22.74
N HIS A 146 9.09 13.72 -22.38
CA HIS A 146 7.65 13.56 -22.49
C HIS A 146 6.88 14.34 -21.41
N TYR A 147 7.40 14.42 -20.19
CA TYR A 147 6.84 15.27 -19.14
C TYR A 147 6.80 16.75 -19.58
N ASP A 148 7.91 17.27 -20.11
CA ASP A 148 8.00 18.65 -20.63
C ASP A 148 7.12 18.87 -21.87
N ALA A 149 7.00 17.86 -22.74
CA ALA A 149 6.13 17.94 -23.92
C ALA A 149 4.65 18.02 -23.51
N ALA A 150 4.23 17.26 -22.50
CA ALA A 150 2.88 17.32 -21.95
C ALA A 150 2.55 18.71 -21.38
N ILE A 151 3.47 19.28 -20.58
CA ILE A 151 3.30 20.64 -20.03
C ILE A 151 3.17 21.68 -21.14
N ARG A 152 4.07 21.66 -22.13
CA ARG A 152 4.04 22.61 -23.25
C ARG A 152 2.71 22.54 -24.03
N HIS A 153 2.21 21.34 -24.25
CA HIS A 153 0.92 21.14 -24.92
C HIS A 153 -0.22 21.80 -24.12
N HIS A 154 -0.35 21.48 -22.83
CA HIS A 154 -1.42 22.04 -21.98
C HIS A 154 -1.36 23.56 -21.86
N ILE A 155 -0.17 24.15 -21.74
CA ILE A 155 0.00 25.62 -21.75
C ILE A 155 -0.49 26.20 -23.08
N SER A 156 -0.15 25.59 -24.21
CA SER A 156 -0.59 26.05 -25.52
C SER A 156 -2.12 25.95 -25.68
N SER A 157 -2.74 24.85 -25.22
CA SER A 157 -4.20 24.67 -25.29
C SER A 157 -4.97 25.70 -24.44
N LEU A 158 -4.44 26.07 -23.28
CA LEU A 158 -5.01 27.12 -22.43
C LEU A 158 -4.93 28.50 -23.09
N SER A 159 -3.84 28.80 -23.81
CA SER A 159 -3.67 30.08 -24.51
C SER A 159 -4.63 30.26 -25.69
N THR A 160 -5.11 29.17 -26.28
CA THR A 160 -6.04 29.18 -27.42
C THR A 160 -7.52 29.29 -27.04
N GLY A 161 -7.88 29.30 -25.75
CA GLY A 161 -9.24 29.60 -25.27
C GLY A 161 -10.34 28.59 -25.63
N MET A 162 -9.99 27.38 -26.09
CA MET A 162 -10.95 26.31 -26.36
C MET A 162 -11.33 25.55 -25.07
N GLN A 163 -12.44 25.95 -24.46
CA GLN A 163 -13.01 25.31 -23.27
C GLN A 163 -13.95 24.14 -23.64
N ASP A 164 -13.44 23.15 -24.37
CA ASP A 164 -14.22 21.95 -24.71
C ASP A 164 -14.18 20.91 -23.59
N THR A 165 -15.22 20.07 -23.51
CA THR A 165 -15.32 18.97 -22.54
C THR A 165 -14.11 18.02 -22.58
N ILE A 166 -13.55 17.80 -23.77
CA ILE A 166 -12.35 16.98 -24.00
C ILE A 166 -11.12 17.65 -23.37
N THR A 167 -10.99 18.98 -23.47
CA THR A 167 -9.89 19.75 -22.87
C THR A 167 -9.91 19.66 -21.34
N SER A 168 -11.08 19.76 -20.71
CA SER A 168 -11.23 19.59 -19.25
C SER A 168 -10.86 18.17 -18.80
N GLY A 169 -11.32 17.14 -19.53
CA GLY A 169 -11.00 15.75 -19.22
C GLY A 169 -9.51 15.41 -19.40
N SER A 170 -8.89 15.91 -20.47
CA SER A 170 -7.46 15.80 -20.72
C SER A 170 -6.63 16.45 -19.60
N ALA A 171 -7.00 17.66 -19.17
CA ALA A 171 -6.31 18.36 -18.08
C ALA A 171 -6.40 17.60 -16.76
N MET A 172 -7.58 17.09 -16.40
CA MET A 172 -7.77 16.30 -15.17
C MET A 172 -7.00 14.97 -15.20
N THR A 173 -7.05 14.26 -16.33
CA THR A 173 -6.33 13.00 -16.50
C THR A 173 -4.81 13.22 -16.41
N THR A 174 -4.32 14.27 -17.06
CA THR A 174 -2.91 14.65 -17.00
C THR A 174 -2.50 15.06 -15.58
N ALA A 175 -3.35 15.78 -14.84
CA ALA A 175 -3.09 16.13 -13.45
C ALA A 175 -2.96 14.90 -12.54
N ILE A 176 -3.86 13.91 -12.68
CA ILE A 176 -3.77 12.64 -11.93
C ILE A 176 -2.47 11.89 -12.28
N ILE A 177 -2.10 11.84 -13.57
CA ILE A 177 -0.84 11.24 -14.01
C ILE A 177 0.36 11.96 -13.37
N PHE A 178 0.37 13.29 -13.37
CA PHE A 178 1.44 14.07 -12.76
C PHE A 178 1.50 13.89 -11.25
N ILE A 179 0.37 13.81 -10.55
CA ILE A 179 0.36 13.46 -9.13
C ILE A 179 1.08 12.12 -8.90
N CYS A 180 0.80 11.08 -9.69
CA CYS A 180 1.49 9.79 -9.57
C CYS A 180 3.00 9.91 -9.81
N ILE A 181 3.41 10.70 -10.81
CA ILE A 181 4.82 10.99 -11.12
C ILE A 181 5.50 11.68 -9.94
N GLU A 182 4.93 12.77 -9.43
CA GLU A 182 5.50 13.52 -8.31
C GLU A 182 5.64 12.64 -7.06
N ILE A 183 4.67 11.76 -6.80
CA ILE A 183 4.74 10.82 -5.68
C ILE A 183 5.88 9.81 -5.86
N MET A 184 5.99 9.16 -7.02
CA MET A 184 7.07 8.18 -7.28
C MET A 184 8.45 8.82 -7.27
N GLN A 185 8.55 10.13 -7.57
CA GLN A 185 9.78 10.90 -7.46
C GLN A 185 10.05 11.45 -6.05
N GLY A 186 9.13 11.28 -5.10
CA GLY A 186 9.26 11.78 -3.73
C GLY A 186 8.93 13.27 -3.56
N HIS A 187 8.47 13.96 -4.60
CA HIS A 187 8.07 15.37 -4.56
C HIS A 187 6.66 15.58 -3.99
N LEU A 188 6.44 15.16 -2.75
CA LEU A 188 5.11 15.13 -2.13
C LEU A 188 4.44 16.51 -2.03
N ALA A 189 5.22 17.59 -1.87
CA ALA A 189 4.68 18.95 -1.87
C ALA A 189 4.01 19.32 -3.20
N ASN A 190 4.64 18.95 -4.33
CA ASN A 190 4.07 19.16 -5.66
C ASN A 190 2.84 18.30 -5.88
N ALA A 191 2.89 17.02 -5.46
CA ALA A 191 1.75 16.11 -5.54
C ALA A 191 0.52 16.66 -4.81
N VAL A 192 0.69 17.16 -3.58
CA VAL A 192 -0.40 17.76 -2.80
C VAL A 192 -0.92 19.05 -3.44
N ALA A 193 -0.04 19.91 -3.95
CA ALA A 193 -0.45 21.13 -4.65
C ALA A 193 -1.26 20.83 -5.93
N LEU A 194 -0.83 19.83 -6.72
CA LEU A 194 -1.57 19.36 -7.90
C LEU A 194 -2.92 18.75 -7.52
N LEU A 195 -2.98 17.98 -6.44
CA LEU A 195 -4.22 17.42 -5.91
C LEU A 195 -5.21 18.53 -5.51
N GLN A 196 -4.75 19.55 -4.79
CA GLN A 196 -5.59 20.70 -4.41
C GLN A 196 -6.16 21.44 -5.62
N ARG A 197 -5.34 21.66 -6.65
CA ARG A 197 -5.80 22.26 -7.92
C ARG A 197 -6.82 21.39 -8.63
N SER A 198 -6.58 20.07 -8.67
CA SER A 198 -7.49 19.10 -9.30
C SER A 198 -8.87 19.09 -8.64
N VAL A 199 -8.92 19.24 -7.31
CA VAL A 199 -10.17 19.36 -6.55
C VAL A 199 -10.92 20.64 -6.90
N ALA A 200 -10.22 21.77 -7.01
CA ALA A 200 -10.82 23.04 -7.40
C ALA A 200 -11.40 23.01 -8.83
N MET A 201 -10.90 22.12 -9.69
CA MET A 201 -11.38 21.94 -11.07
C MET A 201 -12.61 21.02 -11.17
N LEU A 202 -12.90 20.19 -10.16
CA LEU A 202 -14.01 19.22 -10.20
C LEU A 202 -15.39 19.85 -10.49
N PRO A 203 -15.81 20.96 -9.83
CA PRO A 203 -17.14 21.55 -10.08
C PRO A 203 -17.29 22.10 -11.51
N ALA A 204 -16.18 22.45 -12.16
CA ALA A 204 -16.16 22.96 -13.52
C ALA A 204 -16.12 21.84 -14.57
N ALA A 205 -15.79 20.61 -14.17
CA ALA A 205 -15.80 19.45 -15.03
C ALA A 205 -17.25 19.03 -15.29
N LYS A 206 -17.74 19.26 -16.51
CA LYS A 206 -19.06 18.77 -16.96
C LYS A 206 -18.84 17.48 -17.74
N GLY A 207 -19.56 16.40 -17.43
CA GLY A 207 -19.54 15.18 -18.26
C GLY A 207 -19.82 13.89 -17.51
N GLN A 208 -20.01 12.79 -18.26
CA GLN A 208 -20.30 11.45 -17.71
C GLN A 208 -19.12 10.84 -16.92
N HIS A 209 -17.89 11.35 -17.10
CA HIS A 209 -16.69 10.77 -16.50
C HIS A 209 -16.24 11.45 -15.18
N VAL A 210 -17.00 12.41 -14.67
CA VAL A 210 -16.65 13.17 -13.45
C VAL A 210 -16.49 12.26 -12.24
N SER A 211 -17.36 11.25 -12.10
CA SER A 211 -17.32 10.26 -11.01
C SER A 211 -16.00 9.47 -10.96
N LEU A 212 -15.36 9.21 -12.11
CA LEU A 212 -14.08 8.51 -12.17
C LEU A 212 -12.95 9.34 -11.56
N TYR A 213 -12.97 10.66 -11.79
CA TYR A 213 -12.00 11.56 -11.18
C TYR A 213 -12.29 11.79 -9.70
N GLU A 214 -13.57 11.94 -9.32
CA GLU A 214 -13.99 12.08 -7.93
C GLU A 214 -13.53 10.90 -7.07
N ASP A 215 -13.69 9.66 -7.55
CA ASP A 215 -13.23 8.45 -6.84
C ASP A 215 -11.71 8.48 -6.57
N LEU A 216 -10.90 8.72 -7.61
CA LEU A 216 -9.43 8.75 -7.46
C LEU A 216 -8.93 9.93 -6.63
N ILE A 217 -9.50 11.12 -6.84
CA ILE A 217 -9.14 12.32 -6.07
C ILE A 217 -9.54 12.12 -4.60
N SER A 218 -10.71 11.54 -4.32
CA SER A 218 -11.15 11.26 -2.95
C SER A 218 -10.21 10.31 -2.24
N ARG A 219 -9.75 9.25 -2.91
CA ARG A 219 -8.74 8.31 -2.36
C ARG A 219 -7.44 9.04 -2.01
N LEU A 220 -6.90 9.83 -2.95
CA LEU A 220 -5.69 10.63 -2.74
C LEU A 220 -5.86 11.68 -1.62
N GLN A 221 -7.04 12.31 -1.51
CA GLN A 221 -7.35 13.25 -0.45
C GLN A 221 -7.37 12.58 0.93
N ILE A 222 -7.85 11.34 1.04
CA ILE A 222 -7.80 10.59 2.30
C ILE A 222 -6.34 10.41 2.76
N HIS A 223 -5.43 10.07 1.83
CA HIS A 223 -4.00 10.01 2.14
C HIS A 223 -3.46 11.39 2.55
N ALA A 224 -3.78 12.44 1.79
CA ALA A 224 -3.29 13.79 2.07
C ALA A 224 -3.78 14.33 3.42
N LYS A 225 -5.05 14.10 3.79
CA LYS A 225 -5.63 14.50 5.09
C LYS A 225 -4.96 13.79 6.27
N ARG A 226 -4.44 12.57 6.09
CA ARG A 226 -3.68 11.85 7.12
C ARG A 226 -2.25 12.39 7.30
N LEU A 227 -1.71 13.05 6.27
CA LEU A 227 -0.32 13.56 6.24
C LEU A 227 -0.24 15.06 6.58
N VAL A 228 -1.25 15.82 6.20
CA VAL A 228 -1.27 17.28 6.32
C VAL A 228 -2.08 17.68 7.55
N ASN A 229 -1.47 18.50 8.41
CA ASN A 229 -2.11 19.08 9.59
C ASN A 229 -3.47 19.72 9.22
N LYS A 230 -4.51 19.50 10.05
CA LYS A 230 -5.91 19.86 9.77
C LYS A 230 -6.12 21.33 9.34
N ASN A 231 -5.19 22.22 9.67
CA ASN A 231 -5.34 23.67 9.49
C ASN A 231 -5.09 24.20 8.06
N ILE A 232 -4.55 23.42 7.12
CA ILE A 232 -4.33 23.91 5.73
C ILE A 232 -5.60 23.79 4.87
N PHE A 233 -6.49 22.83 5.17
CA PHE A 233 -7.76 22.67 4.44
C PHE A 233 -8.86 23.67 4.87
N ASP A 234 -8.64 24.46 5.92
CA ASP A 234 -9.64 25.38 6.50
C ASP A 234 -9.35 26.88 6.31
N SER A 235 -8.33 27.26 5.56
CA SER A 235 -8.05 28.69 5.30
C SER A 235 -8.63 29.18 3.98
N GLY A 236 -9.87 29.69 4.01
CA GLY A 236 -10.40 30.51 2.91
C GLY A 236 -11.93 30.54 2.80
N SER A 237 -12.56 31.48 3.52
CA SER A 237 -13.94 31.94 3.36
C SER A 237 -14.54 31.80 1.94
N SER A 238 -15.46 30.85 1.77
CA SER A 238 -16.70 31.03 1.02
C SER A 238 -17.76 30.11 1.62
N ALA A 239 -18.66 30.70 2.41
CA ALA A 239 -19.72 30.02 3.16
C ALA A 239 -20.84 29.43 2.27
N HIS A 240 -20.56 29.03 1.02
CA HIS A 240 -21.56 28.51 0.07
C HIS A 240 -21.19 27.23 -0.69
N THR A 241 -20.07 26.56 -0.38
CA THR A 241 -19.74 25.24 -0.99
C THR A 241 -19.56 24.11 0.02
N SER A 242 -19.73 24.37 1.31
CA SER A 242 -19.60 23.37 2.38
C SER A 242 -20.82 22.48 2.61
N LYS A 243 -21.94 22.64 1.88
CA LYS A 243 -23.14 21.82 2.08
C LYS A 243 -23.36 20.72 1.03
N GLU A 244 -22.89 20.91 -0.20
CA GLU A 244 -23.06 19.92 -1.26
C GLU A 244 -21.93 18.88 -1.30
N VAL A 245 -20.68 19.27 -1.02
CA VAL A 245 -19.59 18.30 -0.87
C VAL A 245 -19.79 17.45 0.40
N VAL A 246 -20.33 18.05 1.47
CA VAL A 246 -20.77 17.33 2.68
C VAL A 246 -21.92 16.36 2.39
N SER A 247 -22.67 16.55 1.30
CA SER A 247 -23.71 15.61 0.89
C SER A 247 -23.15 14.33 0.24
N GLN A 248 -21.99 14.38 -0.43
CA GLN A 248 -21.25 13.17 -0.79
C GLN A 248 -20.57 12.52 0.43
N TYR A 249 -20.26 13.30 1.47
CA TYR A 249 -19.89 12.74 2.78
C TYR A 249 -21.10 12.20 3.57
N LYS A 250 -22.35 12.41 3.13
CA LYS A 250 -23.46 11.57 3.60
C LYS A 250 -23.31 10.14 3.11
N GLU A 251 -22.58 9.84 2.03
CA GLU A 251 -22.19 8.46 1.75
C GLU A 251 -21.16 7.95 2.77
N GLN A 252 -20.44 8.84 3.45
CA GLN A 252 -19.63 8.47 4.61
C GLN A 252 -20.49 8.01 5.79
N ASP A 253 -21.69 8.58 5.93
CA ASP A 253 -22.76 8.07 6.80
C ASP A 253 -23.50 6.88 6.17
N GLU A 254 -23.70 6.77 4.86
CA GLU A 254 -24.37 5.60 4.23
C GLU A 254 -23.51 4.35 4.23
N TRP A 255 -22.18 4.44 4.10
CA TRP A 255 -21.29 3.30 4.30
C TRP A 255 -21.02 3.05 5.78
N ARG A 256 -20.99 4.07 6.67
CA ARG A 256 -21.03 3.82 8.12
C ARG A 256 -22.33 3.14 8.51
N ASN A 257 -23.46 3.50 7.89
CA ASN A 257 -24.77 2.86 8.05
C ASN A 257 -24.78 1.48 7.40
N SER A 258 -24.15 1.28 6.24
CA SER A 258 -24.03 -0.02 5.57
C SER A 258 -23.10 -0.96 6.34
N CYS A 259 -22.01 -0.44 6.93
CA CYS A 259 -21.21 -1.15 7.90
C CYS A 259 -22.00 -1.36 9.19
N GLN A 260 -22.71 -0.39 9.73
CA GLN A 260 -23.60 -0.57 10.89
C GLN A 260 -24.72 -1.58 10.60
N ASP A 261 -25.18 -1.72 9.37
CA ASP A 261 -26.19 -2.67 8.92
C ASP A 261 -25.55 -4.07 8.72
N LEU A 262 -24.33 -4.15 8.15
CA LEU A 262 -23.49 -5.37 8.14
C LEU A 262 -23.07 -5.81 9.56
N LEU A 263 -22.91 -4.86 10.47
CA LEU A 263 -22.59 -5.04 11.89
C LEU A 263 -23.89 -5.32 12.69
N ARG A 264 -25.08 -4.87 12.24
CA ARG A 264 -26.40 -5.27 12.77
C ARG A 264 -26.74 -6.70 12.40
N ASP A 265 -26.42 -7.11 11.17
CA ASP A 265 -26.47 -8.52 10.75
C ASP A 265 -25.46 -9.37 11.53
N CYS A 266 -24.39 -8.76 12.04
CA CYS A 266 -23.53 -9.36 13.05
C CYS A 266 -24.08 -9.08 14.46
N SER A 267 -25.08 -9.84 14.88
CA SER A 267 -25.52 -9.98 16.29
C SER A 267 -24.39 -10.18 17.33
N ALA A 268 -23.14 -10.35 16.90
CA ALA A 268 -21.92 -10.32 17.69
C ALA A 268 -21.49 -8.93 18.23
N ILE A 269 -21.93 -7.81 17.65
CA ILE A 269 -21.45 -6.46 18.01
C ILE A 269 -22.54 -5.62 18.66
N SER A 270 -23.82 -5.97 18.56
CA SER A 270 -24.90 -5.28 19.29
C SER A 270 -25.48 -6.16 20.40
N GLY A 271 -25.47 -5.68 21.65
CA GLY A 271 -26.13 -6.35 22.78
C GLY A 271 -25.52 -6.06 24.16
N ASN A 272 -26.05 -6.72 25.20
CA ASN A 272 -25.63 -6.59 26.62
C ASN A 272 -24.27 -7.26 26.95
N LEU A 273 -23.42 -7.51 25.96
CA LEU A 273 -22.15 -8.22 26.14
C LEU A 273 -21.02 -7.24 26.41
N SER A 274 -20.01 -7.68 27.16
CA SER A 274 -18.79 -6.89 27.34
C SER A 274 -18.06 -6.69 26.00
N ILE A 275 -17.29 -5.62 25.87
CA ILE A 275 -16.47 -5.34 24.69
C ILE A 275 -15.55 -6.54 24.38
N GLU A 276 -14.94 -7.14 25.40
CA GLU A 276 -14.07 -8.32 25.24
C GLU A 276 -14.79 -9.54 24.62
N GLU A 277 -16.05 -9.78 25.03
CA GLU A 277 -16.85 -10.88 24.48
C GLU A 277 -17.24 -10.60 23.02
N ARG A 278 -17.54 -9.33 22.70
CA ARG A 278 -17.81 -8.90 21.32
C ARG A 278 -16.56 -9.09 20.44
N VAL A 279 -15.38 -8.71 20.93
CA VAL A 279 -14.09 -8.94 20.24
C VAL A 279 -13.87 -10.42 19.94
N ARG A 280 -14.08 -11.30 20.93
CA ARG A 280 -13.96 -12.75 20.76
C ARG A 280 -14.92 -13.27 19.68
N ARG A 281 -16.16 -12.80 19.66
CA ARG A 281 -17.16 -13.19 18.65
C ARG A 281 -16.82 -12.70 17.25
N VAL A 282 -16.35 -11.46 17.11
CA VAL A 282 -15.90 -10.94 15.81
C VAL A 282 -14.74 -11.76 15.29
N TYR A 283 -13.79 -12.12 16.16
CA TYR A 283 -12.68 -12.98 15.77
C TYR A 283 -13.13 -14.38 15.33
N THR A 284 -14.05 -15.03 16.04
CA THR A 284 -14.55 -16.36 15.65
C THR A 284 -15.37 -16.31 14.36
N MET A 285 -16.18 -15.27 14.15
CA MET A 285 -16.95 -15.07 12.92
C MET A 285 -16.09 -14.75 11.70
N SER A 286 -14.96 -14.08 11.90
CA SER A 286 -14.03 -13.71 10.83
C SER A 286 -13.31 -14.94 10.25
N GLY A 287 -13.31 -16.07 10.98
CA GLY A 287 -12.60 -17.29 10.62
C GLY A 287 -11.09 -17.11 10.79
N THR A 288 -10.39 -18.17 11.16
CA THR A 288 -8.92 -18.17 11.07
C THR A 288 -8.55 -18.14 9.58
N PRO A 289 -7.69 -17.21 9.11
CA PRO A 289 -7.12 -17.35 7.77
C PRO A 289 -6.43 -18.71 7.73
N THR A 290 -6.93 -19.62 6.89
CA THR A 290 -6.32 -20.92 6.71
C THR A 290 -4.93 -20.66 6.15
N ASN A 291 -3.89 -21.06 6.91
CA ASN A 291 -2.53 -21.09 6.40
C ASN A 291 -2.53 -22.00 5.18
N THR A 292 -2.55 -21.39 4.00
CA THR A 292 -2.33 -22.12 2.76
C THR A 292 -0.81 -22.30 2.68
N GLU A 293 -0.36 -23.53 2.97
CA GLU A 293 1.05 -23.92 2.93
C GLU A 293 1.62 -23.88 1.49
N ASP A 294 0.78 -23.66 0.48
CA ASP A 294 1.18 -23.52 -0.91
C ASP A 294 1.45 -22.05 -1.28
N ALA A 295 2.73 -21.75 -1.48
CA ALA A 295 3.33 -20.47 -1.85
C ALA A 295 2.96 -19.97 -3.27
N ALA A 296 1.68 -20.03 -3.64
CA ALA A 296 1.17 -19.39 -4.85
C ALA A 296 0.80 -17.92 -4.54
N PRO A 297 1.07 -16.97 -5.46
CA PRO A 297 0.56 -15.62 -5.31
C PRO A 297 -0.97 -15.67 -5.23
N ILE A 298 -1.54 -15.01 -4.22
CA ILE A 298 -3.00 -14.97 -4.04
C ILE A 298 -3.68 -14.31 -5.25
N SER A 299 -4.90 -14.74 -5.58
CA SER A 299 -5.63 -14.13 -6.71
C SER A 299 -5.98 -12.66 -6.41
N ARG A 300 -6.23 -11.87 -7.46
CA ARG A 300 -6.64 -10.46 -7.30
C ARG A 300 -7.94 -10.34 -6.51
N GLU A 301 -8.87 -11.26 -6.72
CA GLU A 301 -10.13 -11.35 -5.98
C GLU A 301 -9.90 -11.66 -4.50
N THR A 302 -8.97 -12.58 -4.18
CA THR A 302 -8.57 -12.86 -2.80
C THR A 302 -7.91 -11.65 -2.16
N ALA A 303 -7.02 -10.96 -2.88
CA ALA A 303 -6.37 -9.74 -2.38
C ALA A 303 -7.37 -8.61 -2.11
N ALA A 304 -8.41 -8.48 -2.95
CA ALA A 304 -9.52 -7.55 -2.76
C ALA A 304 -10.36 -7.91 -1.53
N TYR A 305 -10.72 -9.19 -1.39
CA TYR A 305 -11.44 -9.69 -0.23
C TYR A 305 -10.68 -9.41 1.06
N ASN A 306 -9.39 -9.72 1.11
CA ASN A 306 -8.53 -9.46 2.26
C ASN A 306 -8.46 -7.96 2.58
N ALA A 307 -8.33 -7.08 1.58
CA ALA A 307 -8.30 -5.64 1.80
C ALA A 307 -9.61 -5.11 2.40
N VAL A 308 -10.76 -5.59 1.91
CA VAL A 308 -12.08 -5.27 2.48
C VAL A 308 -12.20 -5.80 3.91
N HIS A 309 -11.72 -7.02 4.16
CA HIS A 309 -11.79 -7.64 5.48
C HIS A 309 -10.89 -6.93 6.51
N ILE A 310 -9.66 -6.56 6.13
CA ILE A 310 -8.77 -5.72 6.94
C ILE A 310 -9.47 -4.41 7.34
N ARG A 311 -10.10 -3.73 6.37
CA ARG A 311 -10.80 -2.47 6.63
C ARG A 311 -11.94 -2.65 7.62
N ARG A 312 -12.73 -3.71 7.46
CA ARG A 312 -13.83 -4.05 8.36
C ARG A 312 -13.35 -4.30 9.80
N LEU A 313 -12.24 -5.04 9.96
CA LEU A 313 -11.65 -5.31 11.27
C LEU A 313 -11.16 -4.03 11.94
N LEU A 314 -10.48 -3.15 11.20
CA LEU A 314 -10.04 -1.84 11.71
C LEU A 314 -11.22 -0.97 12.16
N GLU A 315 -12.27 -0.88 11.33
CA GLU A 315 -13.45 -0.09 11.68
C GLU A 315 -14.13 -0.65 12.93
N THR A 316 -14.21 -1.98 13.05
CA THR A 316 -14.76 -2.63 14.24
C THR A 316 -13.95 -2.28 15.49
N THR A 317 -12.60 -2.32 15.41
CA THR A 317 -11.75 -1.90 16.54
C THR A 317 -11.93 -0.42 16.88
N SER A 318 -12.15 0.45 15.88
CA SER A 318 -12.38 1.87 16.09
C SER A 318 -13.70 2.15 16.80
N ILE A 319 -14.79 1.50 16.38
CA ILE A 319 -16.12 1.64 17.01
C ILE A 319 -16.06 1.17 18.48
N LEU A 320 -15.46 0.00 18.72
CA LEU A 320 -15.33 -0.54 20.08
C LEU A 320 -14.43 0.35 20.97
N ALA A 321 -13.41 0.99 20.40
CA ALA A 321 -12.58 1.95 21.11
C ALA A 321 -13.34 3.25 21.45
N GLU A 322 -14.19 3.73 20.54
CA GLU A 322 -15.04 4.92 20.73
C GLU A 322 -16.06 4.70 21.85
N GLU A 323 -16.71 3.53 21.91
CA GLU A 323 -17.60 3.17 23.03
C GLU A 323 -16.89 3.12 24.38
N ALA A 324 -15.58 2.84 24.39
CA ALA A 324 -14.76 2.81 25.60
C ALA A 324 -14.24 4.20 26.02
N GLN A 325 -14.53 5.25 25.26
CA GLN A 325 -13.95 6.58 25.46
C GLN A 325 -14.33 7.22 26.81
N ASP A 326 -15.52 6.91 27.32
CA ASP A 326 -16.02 7.41 28.61
C ASP A 326 -15.44 6.68 29.83
N LEU A 327 -14.64 5.63 29.61
CA LEU A 327 -14.01 4.87 30.69
C LEU A 327 -12.71 5.54 31.15
N SER A 328 -12.31 5.23 32.39
CA SER A 328 -11.01 5.65 32.92
C SER A 328 -9.85 5.13 32.06
N GLU A 329 -8.74 5.86 31.99
CA GLU A 329 -7.56 5.52 31.18
C GLU A 329 -7.07 4.08 31.39
N ASP A 330 -7.04 3.60 32.64
CA ASP A 330 -6.67 2.21 32.97
C ASP A 330 -7.59 1.18 32.30
N LYS A 331 -8.90 1.45 32.28
CA LYS A 331 -9.89 0.56 31.67
C LYS A 331 -9.81 0.62 30.14
N ARG A 332 -9.55 1.79 29.58
CA ARG A 332 -9.28 1.97 28.15
C ARG A 332 -8.03 1.19 27.71
N ALA A 333 -6.97 1.19 28.51
CA ALA A 333 -5.79 0.39 28.25
C ALA A 333 -6.09 -1.11 28.22
N VAL A 334 -6.85 -1.61 29.18
CA VAL A 334 -7.26 -3.03 29.25
C VAL A 334 -8.09 -3.42 28.01
N ILE A 335 -9.05 -2.58 27.62
CA ILE A 335 -9.87 -2.82 26.43
C ILE A 335 -9.03 -2.80 25.16
N SER A 336 -8.11 -1.84 25.03
CA SER A 336 -7.18 -1.78 23.89
C SER A 336 -6.32 -3.04 23.76
N ASP A 337 -5.84 -3.57 24.89
CA ASP A 337 -5.05 -4.81 24.91
C ASP A 337 -5.91 -6.03 24.53
N SER A 338 -7.22 -6.00 24.81
CA SER A 338 -8.15 -7.07 24.43
C SER A 338 -8.32 -7.23 22.91
N PHE A 339 -8.00 -6.21 22.11
CA PHE A 339 -8.12 -6.23 20.64
C PHE A 339 -7.04 -7.04 19.93
N LEU A 340 -6.05 -7.58 20.66
CA LEU A 340 -4.94 -8.35 20.10
C LEU A 340 -5.35 -9.44 19.08
N PRO A 341 -6.43 -10.23 19.28
CA PRO A 341 -6.85 -11.22 18.28
C PRO A 341 -7.24 -10.60 16.93
N LEU A 342 -7.94 -9.47 16.93
CA LEU A 342 -8.34 -8.75 15.71
C LEU A 342 -7.12 -8.13 15.02
N HIS A 343 -6.20 -7.55 15.82
CA HIS A 343 -4.94 -7.04 15.31
C HIS A 343 -4.09 -8.13 14.64
N ARG A 344 -4.00 -9.32 15.24
CA ARG A 344 -3.32 -10.48 14.63
C ARG A 344 -3.97 -10.88 13.31
N ALA A 345 -5.30 -10.92 13.24
CA ALA A 345 -6.02 -11.21 12.00
C ALA A 345 -5.70 -10.20 10.90
N ILE A 346 -5.71 -8.89 11.20
CA ILE A 346 -5.33 -7.83 10.25
C ILE A 346 -3.91 -8.04 9.71
N VAL A 347 -2.94 -8.30 10.58
CA VAL A 347 -1.54 -8.50 10.18
C VAL A 347 -1.39 -9.77 9.34
N CYS A 348 -2.07 -10.86 9.66
CA CYS A 348 -2.05 -12.09 8.85
C CYS A 348 -2.62 -11.87 7.44
N LEU A 349 -3.73 -11.13 7.31
CA LEU A 349 -4.32 -10.81 6.01
C LEU A 349 -3.39 -9.90 5.19
N ALA A 350 -2.72 -8.95 5.85
CA ALA A 350 -1.74 -8.07 5.20
C ALA A 350 -0.51 -8.86 4.71
N GLU A 351 0.00 -9.78 5.54
CA GLU A 351 1.10 -10.68 5.18
C GLU A 351 0.74 -11.59 3.99
N ALA A 352 -0.48 -12.15 3.98
CA ALA A 352 -1.01 -12.91 2.85
C ALA A 352 -1.11 -12.05 1.57
N ASN A 353 -1.58 -10.81 1.68
CA ASN A 353 -1.64 -9.88 0.55
C ASN A 353 -0.28 -9.49 -0.03
N LEU A 354 0.76 -9.51 0.81
CA LEU A 354 2.13 -9.28 0.38
C LEU A 354 2.81 -10.54 -0.16
N GLY A 355 2.21 -11.73 -0.02
CA GLY A 355 2.85 -13.00 -0.36
C GLY A 355 4.03 -13.34 0.55
N LEU A 356 4.03 -12.83 1.79
CA LEU A 356 5.14 -12.97 2.76
C LEU A 356 4.83 -14.02 3.86
N THR A 357 3.93 -14.97 3.60
CA THR A 357 3.47 -15.97 4.58
C THR A 357 4.49 -17.06 4.89
N ASN A 358 5.49 -17.25 4.01
CA ASN A 358 6.48 -18.31 4.19
C ASN A 358 7.47 -17.94 5.31
N PRO A 359 7.66 -18.77 6.37
CA PRO A 359 8.63 -18.51 7.44
C PRO A 359 10.07 -18.30 6.96
N ASP A 360 10.47 -18.91 5.83
CA ASP A 360 11.80 -18.74 5.22
C ASP A 360 12.00 -17.35 4.59
N SER A 361 10.93 -16.57 4.44
CA SER A 361 11.01 -15.18 3.98
C SER A 361 11.72 -14.25 4.96
N ARG A 362 12.05 -14.71 6.18
CA ARG A 362 12.85 -13.96 7.15
C ARG A 362 14.19 -13.46 6.58
N ASN A 363 14.85 -14.27 5.74
CA ASN A 363 16.14 -13.96 5.13
C ASN A 363 16.06 -13.47 3.67
N GLN A 364 14.85 -13.27 3.13
CA GLN A 364 14.69 -12.82 1.75
C GLN A 364 14.93 -11.30 1.63
N ALA A 365 15.51 -10.90 0.50
CA ALA A 365 15.63 -9.50 0.15
C ALA A 365 14.24 -8.83 0.08
N PRO A 366 14.15 -7.50 0.30
CA PRO A 366 12.91 -6.77 0.09
C PRO A 366 12.31 -7.03 -1.29
N LEU A 367 10.98 -6.97 -1.39
CA LEU A 367 10.28 -7.07 -2.66
C LEU A 367 10.72 -5.94 -3.60
N ALA A 368 10.49 -6.12 -4.90
CA ALA A 368 10.67 -5.04 -5.86
C ALA A 368 9.74 -3.86 -5.52
N PRO A 369 10.16 -2.60 -5.74
CA PRO A 369 9.33 -1.45 -5.47
C PRO A 369 7.99 -1.56 -6.21
N SER A 370 6.89 -1.20 -5.55
CA SER A 370 5.55 -1.21 -6.15
C SER A 370 4.77 0.05 -5.80
N PHE A 371 3.92 0.50 -6.73
CA PHE A 371 3.11 1.70 -6.57
C PHE A 371 1.63 1.38 -6.77
N ALA A 372 0.79 1.74 -5.81
CA ALA A 372 -0.67 1.65 -5.92
C ALA A 372 -1.30 2.99 -5.48
N LEU A 373 -2.41 3.36 -6.09
CA LEU A 373 -3.19 4.53 -5.63
C LEU A 373 -4.20 4.20 -4.53
N ASP A 374 -4.52 2.92 -4.38
CA ASP A 374 -5.48 2.44 -3.41
C ASP A 374 -4.87 2.25 -2.02
N MET A 375 -5.72 2.40 -1.00
CA MET A 375 -5.43 1.99 0.38
C MET A 375 -5.16 0.48 0.40
N GLY A 376 -3.89 0.10 0.59
CA GLY A 376 -3.47 -1.29 0.71
C GLY A 376 -3.22 -1.66 2.16
N VAL A 377 -2.00 -2.11 2.46
CA VAL A 377 -1.61 -2.67 3.75
C VAL A 377 -0.85 -1.68 4.64
N ILE A 378 -0.27 -0.60 4.10
CA ILE A 378 0.59 0.33 4.87
C ILE A 378 -0.22 1.01 5.98
N GLY A 379 -1.36 1.63 5.60
CA GLY A 379 -2.24 2.30 6.54
C GLY A 379 -2.73 1.35 7.65
N PRO A 380 -3.32 0.19 7.31
CA PRO A 380 -3.72 -0.82 8.30
C PRO A 380 -2.62 -1.28 9.26
N LEU A 381 -1.44 -1.61 8.74
CA LEU A 381 -0.31 -2.06 9.56
C LEU A 381 0.12 -0.99 10.56
N TYR A 382 0.18 0.26 10.10
CA TYR A 382 0.47 1.41 10.97
C TYR A 382 -0.61 1.60 12.05
N GLU A 383 -1.90 1.55 11.70
CA GLU A 383 -2.98 1.69 12.68
C GLU A 383 -2.91 0.59 13.74
N VAL A 384 -2.62 -0.65 13.35
CA VAL A 384 -2.41 -1.75 14.31
C VAL A 384 -1.20 -1.48 15.20
N ALA A 385 -0.05 -1.12 14.63
CA ALA A 385 1.17 -0.90 15.41
C ALA A 385 1.06 0.27 16.40
N ARG A 386 0.25 1.28 16.06
CA ARG A 386 -0.03 2.43 16.92
C ARG A 386 -0.92 2.08 18.12
N HIS A 387 -1.88 1.18 17.95
CA HIS A 387 -2.86 0.84 19.01
C HIS A 387 -2.51 -0.44 19.77
N CYS A 388 -1.81 -1.37 19.12
CA CYS A 388 -1.38 -2.63 19.72
C CYS A 388 0.01 -2.50 20.34
N ARG A 389 0.15 -2.93 21.60
CA ARG A 389 1.40 -2.89 22.37
C ARG A 389 2.06 -4.27 22.53
N ASP A 390 1.59 -5.27 21.79
CA ASP A 390 2.22 -6.59 21.73
C ASP A 390 3.59 -6.47 21.03
N PRO A 391 4.71 -6.73 21.73
CA PRO A 391 6.04 -6.45 21.20
C PRO A 391 6.36 -7.28 19.96
N ILE A 392 5.91 -8.55 19.94
CA ILE A 392 6.12 -9.49 18.83
C ILE A 392 5.39 -9.01 17.58
N LEU A 393 4.11 -8.63 17.73
CA LEU A 393 3.30 -8.18 16.61
C LEU A 393 3.83 -6.86 16.03
N ARG A 394 4.24 -5.91 16.87
CA ARG A 394 4.83 -4.63 16.41
C ARG A 394 6.10 -4.83 15.58
N ARG A 395 6.99 -5.72 16.02
CA ARG A 395 8.23 -6.05 15.29
C ARG A 395 7.94 -6.78 13.99
N LYS A 396 6.96 -7.69 13.99
CA LYS A 396 6.45 -8.30 12.76
C LYS A 396 5.91 -7.26 11.76
N ILE A 397 5.19 -6.24 12.25
CA ILE A 397 4.68 -5.16 11.40
C ILE A 397 5.83 -4.36 10.77
N VAL A 398 6.85 -4.00 11.56
CA VAL A 398 8.05 -3.32 11.05
C VAL A 398 8.73 -4.14 9.95
N ASP A 399 8.91 -5.44 10.17
CA ASP A 399 9.51 -6.35 9.18
C ASP A 399 8.69 -6.39 7.88
N LEU A 400 7.36 -6.49 7.98
CA LEU A 400 6.46 -6.48 6.80
C LEU A 400 6.55 -5.16 6.04
N LEU A 401 6.54 -4.02 6.74
CA LEU A 401 6.64 -2.70 6.11
C LEU A 401 7.97 -2.54 5.37
N ARG A 402 9.11 -2.92 5.99
CA ARG A 402 10.44 -2.87 5.36
C ARG A 402 10.55 -3.79 4.15
N LYS A 403 10.00 -5.01 4.23
CA LYS A 403 10.06 -5.99 3.12
C LYS A 403 9.13 -5.67 1.97
N SER A 404 8.02 -4.99 2.23
CA SER A 404 6.99 -4.73 1.20
C SER A 404 7.46 -3.81 0.07
N ASN A 405 8.43 -2.91 0.34
CA ASN A 405 8.96 -1.91 -0.60
C ASN A 405 7.84 -1.23 -1.41
N ARG A 406 6.88 -0.63 -0.70
CA ARG A 406 5.58 -0.29 -1.28
C ARG A 406 5.25 1.19 -1.09
N GLN A 407 4.68 1.78 -2.14
CA GLN A 407 4.11 3.12 -2.15
C GLN A 407 2.59 3.03 -2.36
N GLU A 408 1.79 3.50 -1.40
CA GLU A 408 0.32 3.54 -1.45
C GLU A 408 -0.17 4.99 -1.43
N GLY A 409 -0.41 5.55 -2.62
CA GLY A 409 -0.61 6.98 -2.77
C GLY A 409 0.54 7.71 -2.11
N LEU A 410 0.24 8.57 -1.14
CA LEU A 410 1.26 9.34 -0.43
C LEU A 410 1.93 8.58 0.75
N LEU A 411 1.58 7.32 1.00
CA LEU A 411 2.16 6.50 2.07
C LEU A 411 3.33 5.66 1.55
N ASN A 412 4.49 5.77 2.20
CA ASN A 412 5.67 4.95 1.89
C ASN A 412 5.94 3.92 3.00
N SER A 413 6.14 2.66 2.63
CA SER A 413 6.27 1.59 3.62
C SER A 413 7.53 1.71 4.49
N SER A 414 8.65 2.17 3.92
CA SER A 414 9.91 2.39 4.65
C SER A 414 9.76 3.52 5.68
N THR A 415 9.17 4.64 5.24
CA THR A 415 8.86 5.77 6.12
C THR A 415 7.96 5.36 7.29
N TYR A 416 6.90 4.59 7.01
CA TYR A 416 5.99 4.12 8.05
C TYR A 416 6.63 3.06 8.97
N ALA A 417 7.58 2.26 8.48
CA ALA A 417 8.36 1.37 9.34
C ALA A 417 9.15 2.18 10.38
N HIS A 418 9.82 3.25 9.95
CA HIS A 418 10.61 4.11 10.85
C HIS A 418 9.75 4.87 11.86
N ILE A 419 8.56 5.33 11.45
CA ILE A 419 7.57 5.92 12.36
C ILE A 419 7.15 4.90 13.43
N VAL A 420 6.86 3.66 13.03
CA VAL A 420 6.47 2.60 13.97
C VAL A 420 7.62 2.26 14.92
N GLU A 421 8.86 2.17 14.44
CA GLU A 421 10.04 1.98 15.29
C GLU A 421 10.17 3.09 16.33
N THR A 422 9.98 4.35 15.91
CA THR A 422 10.02 5.49 16.84
C THR A 422 8.92 5.40 17.90
N ILE A 423 7.71 4.95 17.55
CA ILE A 423 6.62 4.71 18.52
C ILE A 423 7.03 3.63 19.53
N ILE A 424 7.64 2.54 19.06
CA ILE A 424 8.14 1.45 19.92
C ILE A 424 9.22 1.98 20.86
N GLU A 425 10.20 2.74 20.35
CA GLU A 425 11.29 3.34 21.13
C GLU A 425 10.76 4.27 22.22
N ILE A 426 9.74 5.09 21.92
CA ILE A 426 9.14 5.99 22.92
C ILE A 426 8.44 5.20 24.03
N GLU A 427 7.62 4.20 23.68
CA GLU A 427 6.84 3.45 24.68
C GLU A 427 7.68 2.46 25.49
N GLU A 428 8.77 1.94 24.91
CA GLU A 428 9.65 0.97 25.55
C GLU A 428 10.94 1.59 26.11
N ASP A 429 11.03 2.92 26.17
CA ASP A 429 12.21 3.62 26.68
C ASP A 429 12.57 3.19 28.11
N GLY A 430 13.83 2.82 28.32
CA GLY A 430 14.35 2.32 29.59
C GLY A 430 13.86 0.91 30.01
N LEU A 431 13.08 0.21 29.18
CA LEU A 431 12.65 -1.16 29.43
C LEU A 431 13.63 -2.17 28.82
N THR A 432 13.86 -3.28 29.51
CA THR A 432 14.62 -4.43 29.01
C THR A 432 13.72 -5.66 28.97
N ASP A 433 13.82 -6.45 27.91
CA ASP A 433 13.11 -7.74 27.78
C ASP A 433 11.57 -7.61 27.80
N VAL A 434 11.00 -6.72 26.98
CA VAL A 434 9.54 -6.54 26.83
C VAL A 434 8.94 -7.77 26.13
N GLN A 435 8.18 -8.59 26.86
CA GLN A 435 7.59 -9.84 26.36
C GLN A 435 6.08 -9.72 26.09
N SER A 436 5.41 -8.77 26.75
CA SER A 436 3.97 -8.55 26.65
C SER A 436 3.61 -7.07 26.72
N SER A 437 2.40 -6.71 26.24
CA SER A 437 1.86 -5.35 26.40
C SER A 437 1.78 -4.93 27.88
N LYS A 438 1.64 -5.88 28.81
CA LYS A 438 1.60 -5.64 30.25
C LYS A 438 2.91 -5.10 30.82
N ASP A 439 4.03 -5.36 30.16
CA ASP A 439 5.34 -4.89 30.60
C ASP A 439 5.54 -3.40 30.31
N ILE A 440 4.70 -2.82 29.44
CA ILE A 440 4.72 -1.40 29.09
C ILE A 440 3.78 -0.64 30.05
N PRO A 441 4.33 0.16 30.98
CA PRO A 441 3.54 0.81 32.01
C PRO A 441 2.64 1.90 31.42
N LEU A 442 1.50 2.16 32.06
CA LEU A 442 0.48 3.08 31.54
C LEU A 442 1.01 4.50 31.30
N HIS A 443 1.99 4.98 32.08
CA HIS A 443 2.58 6.31 31.87
C HIS A 443 3.54 6.37 30.66
N ALA A 444 4.06 5.24 30.18
CA ALA A 444 4.89 5.17 28.98
C ALA A 444 4.03 4.99 27.70
N ARG A 445 2.83 4.43 27.84
CA ARG A 445 1.90 4.23 26.72
C ARG A 445 1.50 5.56 26.10
N ILE A 446 1.52 5.63 24.78
CA ILE A 446 1.15 6.83 24.03
C ILE A 446 -0.38 6.93 23.84
N SER A 447 -0.92 8.12 24.05
CA SER A 447 -2.28 8.54 23.73
C SER A 447 -2.27 9.79 22.83
N GLN A 448 -3.43 10.14 22.24
CA GLN A 448 -3.61 11.35 21.40
C GLN A 448 -2.53 11.54 20.32
N HIS A 449 -2.16 10.44 19.65
CA HIS A 449 -1.13 10.46 18.61
C HIS A 449 -1.63 11.18 17.35
N SER A 450 -0.79 12.08 16.83
CA SER A 450 -0.96 12.75 15.54
C SER A 450 0.38 12.76 14.81
N LEU A 451 0.30 12.64 13.50
CA LEU A 451 1.46 12.61 12.63
C LEU A 451 1.38 13.83 11.70
N SER A 452 2.49 14.55 11.57
CA SER A 452 2.57 15.71 10.71
C SER A 452 3.77 15.59 9.79
N PHE A 453 3.57 15.92 8.51
CA PHE A 453 4.60 15.80 7.48
C PHE A 453 4.99 17.18 6.99
N ASP A 454 6.25 17.54 7.17
CA ASP A 454 6.85 18.68 6.47
C ASP A 454 7.29 18.20 5.09
N LEU A 455 6.44 18.47 4.10
CA LEU A 455 6.65 18.05 2.71
C LEU A 455 7.82 18.78 2.02
N GLN A 456 8.35 19.85 2.61
CA GLN A 456 9.48 20.60 2.06
C GLN A 456 10.81 20.14 2.66
N LYS A 457 10.81 19.77 3.94
CA LYS A 457 12.02 19.37 4.67
C LYS A 457 12.24 17.87 4.76
N SER A 458 11.35 17.06 4.18
CA SER A 458 11.36 15.59 4.34
C SER A 458 11.47 15.21 5.82
N LYS A 459 10.65 15.87 6.65
CA LYS A 459 10.59 15.63 8.09
C LYS A 459 9.20 15.18 8.49
N HIS A 460 9.14 14.29 9.47
CA HIS A 460 7.88 13.90 10.08
C HIS A 460 7.94 14.15 11.58
N THR A 461 6.86 14.67 12.16
CA THR A 461 6.78 14.88 13.59
C THR A 461 5.65 14.07 14.16
N ILE A 462 6.00 13.19 15.10
CA ILE A 462 5.08 12.44 15.94
C ILE A 462 4.74 13.32 17.14
N SER A 463 3.45 13.60 17.28
CA SER A 463 2.88 14.51 18.26
C SER A 463 1.97 13.70 19.17
N TYR A 464 2.29 13.58 20.45
CA TYR A 464 1.66 12.60 21.34
C TYR A 464 1.55 13.06 22.80
N LYS A 465 0.76 12.35 23.60
CA LYS A 465 0.73 12.50 25.06
C LYS A 465 0.93 11.14 25.73
N PRO A 466 1.50 11.08 26.94
CA PRO A 466 1.35 9.91 27.79
C PRO A 466 -0.12 9.55 28.02
N LEU A 467 -0.45 8.27 28.19
CA LEU A 467 -1.80 7.82 28.51
C LEU A 467 -2.19 8.24 29.93
N ILE A 468 -1.23 8.21 30.86
CA ILE A 468 -1.41 8.68 32.24
C ILE A 468 -0.22 9.56 32.60
N GLY A 469 -0.49 10.67 33.29
CA GLY A 469 0.52 11.64 33.71
C GLY A 469 0.16 13.05 33.26
N ARG A 470 0.44 14.05 34.10
CA ARG A 470 0.16 15.46 33.81
C ARG A 470 1.26 16.05 32.94
N VAL A 471 1.24 15.75 31.65
CA VAL A 471 1.88 16.63 30.67
C VAL A 471 0.75 17.43 30.03
N ASN A 472 0.59 18.68 30.48
CA ASN A 472 -0.39 19.60 29.88
C ASN A 472 -0.05 19.90 28.41
N GLU A 473 1.22 19.73 28.03
CA GLU A 473 1.74 19.96 26.70
C GLU A 473 1.83 18.68 25.87
N LEU A 474 1.78 18.83 24.55
CA LEU A 474 1.99 17.74 23.62
C LEU A 474 3.50 17.44 23.54
N CYS A 475 3.89 16.19 23.65
CA CYS A 475 5.24 15.75 23.34
C CYS A 475 5.42 15.69 21.82
N HIS A 476 6.61 16.08 21.35
CA HIS A 476 6.96 16.05 19.94
C HIS A 476 8.25 15.28 19.73
N ARG A 477 8.24 14.32 18.80
CA ARG A 477 9.42 13.59 18.34
C ARG A 477 9.57 13.80 16.84
N GLU A 478 10.68 14.41 16.44
CA GLU A 478 11.05 14.49 15.03
C GLU A 478 11.61 13.14 14.57
N VAL A 479 11.16 12.72 13.39
CA VAL A 479 11.58 11.55 12.65
C VAL A 479 12.11 12.07 11.31
N LEU A 480 13.40 11.85 11.06
CA LEU A 480 14.01 12.23 9.79
C LEU A 480 13.65 11.18 8.73
N CYS A 481 13.26 11.60 7.53
CA CYS A 481 13.21 10.66 6.41
C CYS A 481 14.62 10.14 6.15
N LEU A 482 14.78 8.82 6.08
CA LEU A 482 15.95 8.22 5.48
C LEU A 482 15.78 8.33 3.96
N ASP A 483 16.81 8.86 3.29
CA ASP A 483 16.88 9.00 1.82
C ASP A 483 16.82 7.64 1.09
#